data_AF-A0A9P6C1Z6-F1
#
_entry.id   AF-A0A9P6C1Z6-F1
#
_cell.length_a   1.000
_cell.length_b   1.000
_cell.length_c   1.000
_cell.angle_alpha   90.00
_cell.angle_beta   90.00
_cell.angle_gamma   90.00
#
_symmetry.space_group_name_H-M   'P 1'
#
loop_
_entity.id
_entity.type
_entity.pdbx_description
1 polymer ?
#
loop_
_entity_poly.entity_id
_entity_poly.type
_entity_poly.pdbx_seq_one_letter_code
_entity_poly.pdbx_strand_id
1 'polypeptide(L)'
;MDVISPGVVQDDDGADVQMDQDVPLQPTKQRSPTPPPLPIFPLPALPNAPSKSTLALQGLDKALIDALVVDPDVVLPVPADGPNDGGTRLSEKMRKRLHDTGITELFAVQTSLLPFLIPSSNIQRQLYIPRQPPRDVCVSAPTGSGKTLSYILPIIEILSSRIVTQLRALIVLPTRDLVAQVHETFEVLGKGRGLKIGTATGQHSFAHEQARLVNDRTSSLLGGSSKIDVLICTPGRLMDHLNGTPNFTLQHLRFLVIDEADRLLAQSFQDWLAQVLAATRSPTIHSSTQTTKTNHCPHPDAVAPNVVQQLPFPHLPTFPTEAHESSCQKLLFSATLTRDPGKIAALDLREPKYFVVQKSKDLDEQNHVLDVMEKFSMPSTLQEHMIVCESSQKPLMFFHLVFGRMVTDALVFTKSAESTARLVKLFDFFQKWRQSRSEDPPLVVRAYSSDLPMGERKTILEQFKAQEINILICSDLISRGIDISHVSHVVSYDVPVDMLKYVHRVGRTARAGRVGCAWTLVEEQEARYFKHMLKEADHLDHIKRLRVSDKDLSALTPGYEVALKQLKDVYTRS
;
A
#
# COMPACT_ATOMS: atom_id res chain seq x y z
N MET A 1 14.73 -57.41 -22.77
CA MET A 1 15.51 -57.58 -24.01
C MET A 1 15.85 -56.19 -24.50
N ASP A 2 16.81 -55.48 -23.90
CA ASP A 2 18.21 -55.83 -23.54
C ASP A 2 19.12 -55.75 -24.80
N VAL A 3 20.33 -55.16 -24.78
CA VAL A 3 21.10 -54.61 -23.64
C VAL A 3 22.05 -53.46 -24.06
N ILE A 4 22.26 -52.54 -23.11
CA ILE A 4 23.42 -51.68 -22.75
C ILE A 4 24.67 -51.61 -23.69
N SER A 5 25.24 -50.40 -23.81
CA SER A 5 26.56 -49.99 -24.40
C SER A 5 27.78 -50.45 -23.55
N PRO A 6 29.08 -50.03 -23.77
CA PRO A 6 29.71 -49.15 -24.77
C PRO A 6 30.85 -49.92 -25.54
N GLY A 7 32.08 -49.48 -25.87
CA GLY A 7 32.88 -48.23 -25.74
C GLY A 7 34.41 -48.48 -25.73
N VAL A 8 35.24 -47.42 -25.76
CA VAL A 8 36.69 -47.37 -25.36
C VAL A 8 37.69 -48.13 -26.29
N VAL A 9 38.89 -47.66 -26.71
CA VAL A 9 39.60 -46.34 -26.69
C VAL A 9 40.93 -46.41 -27.51
N GLN A 10 41.61 -45.26 -27.79
CA GLN A 10 43.04 -45.08 -28.22
C GLN A 10 43.46 -45.62 -29.62
N ASP A 11 44.52 -45.14 -30.32
CA ASP A 11 45.43 -43.96 -30.17
C ASP A 11 46.14 -43.62 -31.51
N ASP A 12 46.94 -42.53 -31.51
CA ASP A 12 48.26 -42.29 -32.18
C ASP A 12 48.41 -41.02 -33.07
N ASP A 13 49.65 -40.51 -33.22
CA ASP A 13 50.01 -39.09 -33.45
C ASP A 13 50.98 -38.83 -34.66
N GLY A 14 51.12 -37.54 -35.08
CA GLY A 14 52.19 -37.01 -35.99
C GLY A 14 51.78 -36.78 -37.48
N ALA A 15 51.97 -35.61 -38.13
CA ALA A 15 53.16 -34.75 -38.38
C ALA A 15 54.07 -35.26 -39.53
N ASP A 16 54.77 -34.48 -40.38
CA ASP A 16 54.85 -33.04 -40.73
C ASP A 16 55.76 -32.89 -42.00
N VAL A 17 55.90 -31.81 -42.79
CA VAL A 17 55.11 -30.60 -43.17
C VAL A 17 55.84 -29.88 -44.34
N GLN A 18 55.17 -29.17 -45.27
CA GLN A 18 55.84 -28.18 -46.17
C GLN A 18 54.91 -27.17 -46.89
N MET A 19 55.48 -26.04 -47.35
CA MET A 19 54.84 -24.87 -47.96
C MET A 19 55.51 -24.49 -49.30
N ASP A 20 54.82 -23.80 -50.24
CA ASP A 20 55.18 -22.41 -50.64
C ASP A 20 54.37 -21.76 -51.80
N GLN A 21 54.13 -20.44 -51.66
CA GLN A 21 54.15 -19.32 -52.65
C GLN A 21 53.27 -19.26 -53.95
N ASP A 22 52.27 -18.35 -53.89
CA ASP A 22 52.17 -17.05 -54.61
C ASP A 22 51.69 -16.82 -56.09
N VAL A 23 50.44 -16.29 -56.18
CA VAL A 23 49.87 -15.21 -57.06
C VAL A 23 49.69 -15.41 -58.61
N PRO A 24 49.05 -14.50 -59.41
CA PRO A 24 47.82 -14.89 -60.14
C PRO A 24 47.76 -14.54 -61.65
N LEU A 25 46.61 -14.81 -62.33
CA LEU A 25 46.12 -14.02 -63.49
C LEU A 25 44.63 -14.31 -63.82
N GLN A 26 43.96 -13.36 -64.51
CA GLN A 26 42.62 -13.47 -65.13
C GLN A 26 42.76 -13.11 -66.65
N PRO A 27 41.71 -12.85 -67.48
CA PRO A 27 40.24 -13.08 -67.36
C PRO A 27 39.56 -13.64 -68.66
N THR A 28 38.21 -13.64 -68.67
CA THR A 28 37.27 -13.55 -69.81
C THR A 28 36.77 -14.82 -70.56
N LYS A 29 35.44 -14.97 -70.58
CA LYS A 29 34.60 -14.86 -71.81
C LYS A 29 33.18 -14.43 -71.44
N GLN A 30 32.49 -13.73 -72.35
CA GLN A 30 31.23 -13.03 -72.07
C GLN A 30 29.98 -13.91 -72.33
N ARG A 31 28.85 -13.57 -71.68
CA ARG A 31 27.49 -13.92 -72.11
C ARG A 31 26.59 -12.68 -72.08
N SER A 32 25.61 -12.65 -72.98
CA SER A 32 24.63 -11.58 -73.18
C SER A 32 23.54 -11.54 -72.08
N PRO A 33 22.83 -10.41 -71.89
CA PRO A 33 22.12 -10.14 -70.65
C PRO A 33 20.78 -10.86 -70.51
N THR A 34 20.47 -11.28 -69.28
CA THR A 34 19.11 -11.56 -68.82
C THR A 34 18.32 -10.26 -68.62
N PRO A 35 16.98 -10.27 -68.81
CA PRO A 35 16.14 -9.12 -68.47
C PRO A 35 16.17 -8.87 -66.95
N PRO A 36 15.96 -7.63 -66.48
CA PRO A 36 15.89 -7.34 -65.06
C PRO A 36 14.71 -8.08 -64.42
N PRO A 37 14.86 -8.61 -63.19
CA PRO A 37 13.74 -9.19 -62.46
C PRO A 37 12.68 -8.12 -62.20
N LEU A 38 11.41 -8.53 -62.17
CA LEU A 38 10.30 -7.65 -61.79
C LEU A 38 10.56 -7.09 -60.37
N PRO A 39 10.22 -5.81 -60.11
CA PRO A 39 10.41 -5.23 -58.79
C PRO A 39 9.62 -6.05 -57.76
N ILE A 40 10.33 -6.56 -56.76
CA ILE A 40 9.74 -7.32 -55.66
C ILE A 40 8.78 -6.37 -54.93
N PHE A 41 7.48 -6.68 -54.95
CA PHE A 41 6.50 -5.96 -54.13
C PHE A 41 6.99 -5.99 -52.68
N PRO A 42 7.05 -4.83 -51.98
CA PRO A 42 7.45 -4.83 -50.59
C PRO A 42 6.50 -5.76 -49.82
N LEU A 43 7.08 -6.74 -49.12
CA LEU A 43 6.31 -7.61 -48.23
C LEU A 43 5.47 -6.73 -47.31
N PRO A 44 4.18 -7.04 -47.08
CA PRO A 44 3.33 -6.21 -46.25
C PRO A 44 3.95 -6.11 -44.87
N ALA A 45 4.50 -4.93 -44.56
CA ALA A 45 5.11 -4.68 -43.27
C ALA A 45 4.04 -4.91 -42.21
N LEU A 46 4.32 -5.82 -41.26
CA LEU A 46 3.50 -5.92 -40.07
C LEU A 46 3.40 -4.50 -39.47
N PRO A 47 2.20 -3.99 -39.21
CA PRO A 47 2.07 -2.65 -38.65
C PRO A 47 2.88 -2.60 -37.36
N ASN A 48 3.75 -1.58 -37.23
CA ASN A 48 4.64 -1.43 -36.08
C ASN A 48 3.85 -1.69 -34.80
N ALA A 49 4.33 -2.64 -33.99
CA ALA A 49 3.61 -3.04 -32.79
C ALA A 49 3.28 -1.79 -31.96
N PRO A 50 2.01 -1.55 -31.60
CA PRO A 50 1.61 -0.35 -30.88
C PRO A 50 2.46 -0.21 -29.61
N SER A 51 2.81 1.03 -29.25
CA SER A 51 3.72 1.29 -28.12
C SER A 51 3.21 0.62 -26.85
N LYS A 52 4.11 0.27 -25.92
CA LYS A 52 3.71 -0.31 -24.62
C LYS A 52 2.64 0.55 -23.92
N SER A 53 2.75 1.87 -24.01
CA SER A 53 1.74 2.83 -23.54
C SER A 53 0.39 2.73 -24.28
N THR A 54 0.39 2.57 -25.60
CA THR A 54 -0.84 2.37 -26.40
C THR A 54 -1.51 1.03 -26.11
N LEU A 55 -0.73 -0.03 -25.88
CA LEU A 55 -1.24 -1.33 -25.43
C LEU A 55 -1.78 -1.27 -23.99
N ALA A 56 -1.12 -0.52 -23.09
CA ALA A 56 -1.62 -0.31 -21.74
C ALA A 56 -2.95 0.45 -21.70
N LEU A 57 -3.21 1.38 -22.63
CA LEU A 57 -4.52 2.03 -22.78
C LEU A 57 -5.66 1.05 -23.13
N GLN A 58 -5.36 -0.11 -23.73
CA GLN A 58 -6.38 -1.10 -24.13
C GLN A 58 -6.88 -1.93 -22.94
N GLY A 59 -7.76 -1.32 -22.13
CA GLY A 59 -8.41 -1.97 -20.99
C GLY A 59 -8.40 -1.16 -19.69
N LEU A 60 -7.78 0.03 -19.69
CA LEU A 60 -7.87 0.97 -18.57
C LEU A 60 -9.12 1.87 -18.70
N ASP A 61 -9.63 2.35 -17.57
CA ASP A 61 -10.74 3.29 -17.53
C ASP A 61 -10.33 4.63 -18.15
N LYS A 62 -11.22 5.25 -18.94
CA LYS A 62 -11.01 6.61 -19.47
C LYS A 62 -10.87 7.64 -18.36
N ALA A 63 -11.56 7.45 -17.24
CA ALA A 63 -11.46 8.33 -16.08
C ALA A 63 -10.06 8.34 -15.43
N LEU A 64 -9.20 7.36 -15.74
CA LEU A 64 -7.79 7.34 -15.35
C LEU A 64 -6.94 8.35 -16.13
N ILE A 65 -7.35 8.68 -17.36
CA ILE A 65 -6.70 9.71 -18.20
C ILE A 65 -7.03 11.10 -17.64
N ASP A 66 -8.26 11.29 -17.15
CA ASP A 66 -8.73 12.52 -16.48
C ASP A 66 -8.35 12.59 -14.98
N ALA A 67 -7.27 11.93 -14.56
CA ALA A 67 -6.85 11.88 -13.16
C ALA A 67 -6.43 13.26 -12.64
N LEU A 68 -6.95 13.66 -11.47
CA LEU A 68 -6.57 14.91 -10.84
C LEU A 68 -5.19 14.77 -10.18
N VAL A 69 -4.16 15.32 -10.82
CA VAL A 69 -2.84 15.49 -10.22
C VAL A 69 -2.91 16.62 -9.18
N VAL A 70 -2.41 16.37 -7.98
CA VAL A 70 -2.36 17.35 -6.87
C VAL A 70 -0.92 17.44 -6.37
N ASP A 71 -0.38 18.65 -6.25
CA ASP A 71 0.99 18.84 -5.79
C ASP A 71 1.10 18.51 -4.26
N PRO A 72 2.03 17.63 -3.84
CA PRO A 72 2.19 17.21 -2.44
C PRO A 72 2.58 18.34 -1.49
N ASP A 73 3.16 19.43 -1.99
CA ASP A 73 3.58 20.56 -1.15
C ASP A 73 2.40 21.47 -0.76
N VAL A 74 1.19 21.23 -1.29
CA VAL A 74 -0.04 21.98 -0.93
C VAL A 74 -0.49 21.61 0.48
N VAL A 75 -0.58 22.62 1.35
CA VAL A 75 -1.11 22.54 2.71
C VAL A 75 -2.18 23.62 2.89
N LEU A 76 -3.28 23.29 3.57
CA LEU A 76 -4.38 24.22 3.86
C LEU A 76 -4.61 24.33 5.38
N PRO A 77 -4.50 25.54 5.99
CA PRO A 77 -4.78 25.73 7.40
C PRO A 77 -6.27 25.57 7.72
N VAL A 78 -6.58 24.95 8.86
CA VAL A 78 -7.95 24.76 9.34
C VAL A 78 -8.37 25.95 10.20
N PRO A 79 -9.35 26.77 9.79
CA PRO A 79 -9.86 27.85 10.65
C PRO A 79 -10.60 27.25 11.87
N ALA A 80 -10.11 27.50 13.08
CA ALA A 80 -10.69 26.96 14.31
C ALA A 80 -12.12 27.48 14.60
N ASP A 81 -12.35 28.76 14.32
CA ASP A 81 -13.57 29.51 14.61
C ASP A 81 -14.13 30.21 13.37
N GLY A 82 -15.41 30.59 13.45
CA GLY A 82 -16.08 31.41 12.43
C GLY A 82 -16.73 30.62 11.27
N PRO A 83 -17.56 31.31 10.46
CA PRO A 83 -18.39 30.69 9.43
C PRO A 83 -17.62 30.26 8.18
N ASN A 84 -16.42 30.82 7.94
CA ASN A 84 -15.54 30.37 6.88
C ASN A 84 -14.95 29.00 7.27
N ASP A 85 -15.15 27.99 6.42
CA ASP A 85 -14.66 26.62 6.59
C ASP A 85 -13.31 26.37 5.90
N GLY A 86 -12.74 27.39 5.24
CA GLY A 86 -11.54 27.26 4.41
C GLY A 86 -11.77 26.41 3.15
N GLY A 87 -13.02 26.20 2.73
CA GLY A 87 -13.41 25.27 1.68
C GLY A 87 -13.46 23.79 2.12
N THR A 88 -13.13 23.48 3.38
CA THR A 88 -13.02 22.08 3.87
C THR A 88 -14.36 21.35 4.03
N ARG A 89 -15.49 22.08 4.05
CA ARG A 89 -16.87 21.61 4.30
C ARG A 89 -17.11 20.96 5.67
N LEU A 90 -16.12 21.03 6.57
CA LEU A 90 -16.17 20.47 7.92
C LEU A 90 -16.98 21.36 8.87
N SER A 91 -17.82 20.74 9.72
CA SER A 91 -18.51 21.44 10.81
C SER A 91 -17.52 22.15 11.74
N GLU A 92 -17.94 23.27 12.34
CA GLU A 92 -17.18 23.97 13.39
C GLU A 92 -16.79 23.02 14.54
N LYS A 93 -17.70 22.11 14.92
CA LYS A 93 -17.45 21.03 15.89
C LYS A 93 -16.37 20.04 15.45
N MET A 94 -16.08 19.91 14.16
CA MET A 94 -14.96 19.11 13.66
C MET A 94 -13.68 19.93 13.60
N ARG A 95 -13.75 21.19 13.13
CA ARG A 95 -12.60 22.11 13.08
C ARG A 95 -12.00 22.35 14.48
N LYS A 96 -12.85 22.57 15.50
CA LYS A 96 -12.41 22.64 16.90
C LYS A 96 -11.80 21.34 17.41
N ARG A 97 -12.40 20.19 17.09
CA ARG A 97 -11.88 18.87 17.48
C ARG A 97 -10.51 18.55 16.84
N LEU A 98 -10.26 19.03 15.61
CA LEU A 98 -8.96 18.91 14.96
C LEU A 98 -7.89 19.72 15.71
N HIS A 99 -8.19 20.97 16.08
CA HIS A 99 -7.32 21.81 16.92
C HIS A 99 -7.07 21.20 18.30
N ASP A 100 -8.09 20.65 18.98
CA ASP A 100 -7.91 19.89 20.24
C ASP A 100 -6.89 18.74 20.13
N THR A 101 -6.75 18.18 18.91
CA THR A 101 -5.86 17.04 18.62
C THR A 101 -4.53 17.46 17.98
N GLY A 102 -4.23 18.77 17.94
CA GLY A 102 -3.00 19.32 17.36
C GLY A 102 -2.96 19.33 15.83
N ILE A 103 -4.09 19.11 15.15
CA ILE A 103 -4.19 19.11 13.69
C ILE A 103 -4.66 20.49 13.23
N THR A 104 -3.70 21.41 13.06
CA THR A 104 -3.94 22.79 12.61
C THR A 104 -4.04 22.94 11.09
N GLU A 105 -3.54 21.95 10.35
CA GLU A 105 -3.32 22.00 8.89
C GLU A 105 -3.72 20.67 8.23
N LEU A 106 -4.14 20.75 6.96
CA LEU A 106 -4.53 19.62 6.12
C LEU A 106 -3.60 19.50 4.91
N PHE A 107 -3.17 18.27 4.60
CA PHE A 107 -2.32 17.98 3.45
C PHE A 107 -3.11 17.91 2.13
N ALA A 108 -2.43 18.11 1.01
CA ALA A 108 -2.92 18.06 -0.38
C ALA A 108 -4.03 17.03 -0.66
N VAL A 109 -3.84 15.77 -0.20
CA VAL A 109 -4.81 14.66 -0.29
C VAL A 109 -6.15 15.05 0.35
N GLN A 110 -6.12 15.55 1.58
CA GLN A 110 -7.29 15.89 2.37
C GLN A 110 -7.98 17.13 1.78
N THR A 111 -7.21 18.17 1.46
CA THR A 111 -7.71 19.41 0.84
C THR A 111 -8.46 19.16 -0.46
N SER A 112 -8.04 18.17 -1.25
CA SER A 112 -8.68 17.80 -2.52
C SER A 112 -9.88 16.86 -2.37
N LEU A 113 -9.86 15.99 -1.35
CA LEU A 113 -10.90 14.96 -1.15
C LEU A 113 -12.06 15.42 -0.28
N LEU A 114 -11.84 16.22 0.77
CA LEU A 114 -12.92 16.69 1.65
C LEU A 114 -14.04 17.45 0.89
N PRO A 115 -13.74 18.36 -0.07
CA PRO A 115 -14.77 19.03 -0.85
C PRO A 115 -15.49 18.11 -1.84
N PHE A 116 -14.92 16.94 -2.16
CA PHE A 116 -15.54 15.94 -3.05
C PHE A 116 -16.42 14.95 -2.27
N LEU A 117 -15.93 14.49 -1.12
CA LEU A 117 -16.58 13.48 -0.27
C LEU A 117 -17.67 14.05 0.65
N ILE A 118 -17.68 15.36 0.92
CA ILE A 118 -18.70 16.02 1.74
C ILE A 118 -19.66 16.82 0.84
N PRO A 119 -20.93 16.39 0.68
CA PRO A 119 -21.92 17.14 -0.09
C PRO A 119 -22.20 18.53 0.48
N SER A 120 -22.42 19.50 -0.41
CA SER A 120 -22.79 20.87 -0.04
C SER A 120 -24.19 20.95 0.57
N SER A 121 -25.13 20.07 0.19
CA SER A 121 -26.49 20.07 0.75
C SER A 121 -26.63 19.11 1.93
N ASN A 122 -27.28 19.56 3.00
CA ASN A 122 -27.54 18.73 4.18
C ASN A 122 -28.43 17.52 3.88
N ILE A 123 -29.31 17.61 2.87
CA ILE A 123 -30.15 16.51 2.42
C ILE A 123 -29.30 15.38 1.84
N GLN A 124 -28.34 15.68 0.94
CA GLN A 124 -27.41 14.67 0.39
C GLN A 124 -26.44 14.11 1.42
N ARG A 125 -26.12 14.87 2.49
CA ARG A 125 -25.38 14.32 3.65
C ARG A 125 -26.21 13.24 4.35
N GLN A 126 -27.48 13.52 4.67
CA GLN A 126 -28.34 12.59 5.42
C GLN A 126 -28.80 11.38 4.61
N LEU A 127 -29.26 11.60 3.37
CA LEU A 127 -29.81 10.58 2.47
C LEU A 127 -29.11 10.61 1.11
N TYR A 128 -28.68 9.45 0.62
CA TYR A 128 -28.27 9.33 -0.77
C TYR A 128 -29.50 9.31 -1.69
N ILE A 129 -29.43 10.03 -2.80
CA ILE A 129 -30.48 10.07 -3.83
C ILE A 129 -30.29 8.81 -4.70
N PRO A 130 -31.25 7.87 -4.79
CA PRO A 130 -31.03 6.59 -5.48
C PRO A 130 -30.70 6.70 -6.98
N ARG A 131 -31.04 7.84 -7.62
CA ARG A 131 -30.73 8.15 -9.03
C ARG A 131 -29.54 9.10 -9.23
N GLN A 132 -28.88 9.51 -8.16
CA GLN A 132 -27.61 10.24 -8.19
C GLN A 132 -26.70 9.69 -7.07
N PRO A 133 -26.30 8.41 -7.18
CA PRO A 133 -25.39 7.82 -6.20
C PRO A 133 -24.00 8.44 -6.33
N PRO A 134 -23.19 8.44 -5.26
CA PRO A 134 -21.85 9.03 -5.30
C PRO A 134 -20.91 8.24 -6.24
N ARG A 135 -20.07 9.00 -6.96
CA ARG A 135 -18.94 8.47 -7.74
C ARG A 135 -17.93 7.81 -6.82
N ASP A 136 -17.36 6.68 -7.24
CA ASP A 136 -16.28 6.02 -6.52
C ASP A 136 -14.98 6.83 -6.61
N VAL A 137 -14.02 6.57 -5.72
CA VAL A 137 -12.78 7.35 -5.62
C VAL A 137 -11.57 6.44 -5.54
N CYS A 138 -10.50 6.79 -6.27
CA CYS A 138 -9.21 6.12 -6.24
C CYS A 138 -8.09 7.12 -5.94
N VAL A 139 -7.31 6.86 -4.89
CA VAL A 139 -6.31 7.79 -4.36
C VAL A 139 -4.94 7.13 -4.34
N SER A 140 -4.03 7.65 -5.16
CA SER A 140 -2.62 7.28 -5.19
C SER A 140 -1.80 8.41 -4.56
N ALA A 141 -1.35 8.21 -3.33
CA ALA A 141 -0.57 9.22 -2.60
C ALA A 141 0.44 8.56 -1.64
N PRO A 142 1.67 9.10 -1.49
CA PRO A 142 2.75 8.43 -0.77
C PRO A 142 2.44 8.14 0.71
N THR A 143 3.18 7.22 1.33
CA THR A 143 2.98 6.87 2.74
C THR A 143 3.35 8.04 3.66
N GLY A 144 2.41 8.52 4.47
CA GLY A 144 2.60 9.71 5.32
C GLY A 144 1.85 10.96 4.83
N SER A 145 1.25 10.95 3.63
CA SER A 145 0.40 12.03 3.08
C SER A 145 -0.97 12.20 3.78
N GLY A 146 -1.16 11.60 4.96
CA GLY A 146 -2.38 11.74 5.75
C GLY A 146 -3.64 11.10 5.16
N LYS A 147 -3.52 10.13 4.23
CA LYS A 147 -4.64 9.39 3.60
C LYS A 147 -5.75 9.00 4.59
N THR A 148 -5.37 8.45 5.74
CA THR A 148 -6.28 8.02 6.81
C THR A 148 -7.32 9.10 7.18
N LEU A 149 -6.89 10.33 7.48
CA LEU A 149 -7.82 11.41 7.86
C LEU A 149 -8.78 11.79 6.72
N SER A 150 -8.36 11.64 5.45
CA SER A 150 -9.18 12.03 4.30
C SER A 150 -10.44 11.18 4.11
N TYR A 151 -10.49 9.94 4.64
CA TYR A 151 -11.73 9.16 4.74
C TYR A 151 -12.38 9.21 6.13
N ILE A 152 -11.60 9.30 7.23
CA ILE A 152 -12.18 9.38 8.58
C ILE A 152 -13.06 10.61 8.75
N LEU A 153 -12.59 11.79 8.35
CA LEU A 153 -13.29 13.05 8.55
C LEU A 153 -14.67 13.11 7.85
N PRO A 154 -14.83 12.79 6.55
CA PRO A 154 -16.15 12.78 5.91
C PRO A 154 -17.05 11.68 6.47
N ILE A 155 -16.54 10.49 6.79
CA ILE A 155 -17.33 9.41 7.41
C ILE A 155 -17.89 9.87 8.76
N ILE A 156 -17.06 10.46 9.63
CA ILE A 156 -17.52 10.95 10.94
C ILE A 156 -18.52 12.11 10.77
N GLU A 157 -18.22 13.11 9.93
CA GLU A 157 -19.10 14.26 9.68
C GLU A 157 -20.48 13.82 9.15
N ILE A 158 -20.53 12.92 8.17
CA ILE A 158 -21.77 12.45 7.53
C ILE A 158 -22.55 11.52 8.46
N LEU A 159 -21.89 10.57 9.12
CA LEU A 159 -22.58 9.64 10.03
C LEU A 159 -23.00 10.30 11.35
N SER A 160 -22.43 11.44 11.76
CA SER A 160 -22.85 12.16 12.98
C SER A 160 -24.33 12.60 12.95
N SER A 161 -24.91 12.78 11.76
CA SER A 161 -26.34 13.12 11.59
C SER A 161 -27.30 11.92 11.53
N ARG A 162 -26.86 10.73 11.93
CA ARG A 162 -27.69 9.52 12.01
C ARG A 162 -28.84 9.64 13.02
N ILE A 163 -29.80 8.74 12.90
CA ILE A 163 -30.84 8.49 13.91
C ILE A 163 -30.64 7.09 14.54
N VAL A 164 -30.55 6.04 13.72
CA VAL A 164 -30.44 4.64 14.17
C VAL A 164 -29.01 4.10 13.99
N THR A 165 -28.55 3.20 14.87
CA THR A 165 -27.31 2.44 14.69
C THR A 165 -27.48 1.35 13.64
N GLN A 166 -26.75 1.49 12.53
CA GLN A 166 -26.57 0.44 11.50
C GLN A 166 -25.21 0.62 10.86
N LEU A 167 -24.59 -0.48 10.43
CA LEU A 167 -23.27 -0.50 9.82
C LEU A 167 -23.29 0.23 8.47
N ARG A 168 -22.70 1.43 8.43
CA ARG A 168 -22.71 2.33 7.27
C ARG A 168 -21.34 2.63 6.70
N ALA A 169 -20.25 2.38 7.45
CA ALA A 169 -18.89 2.42 6.93
C ALA A 169 -18.14 1.13 7.26
N LEU A 170 -17.43 0.60 6.26
CA LEU A 170 -16.63 -0.62 6.34
C LEU A 170 -15.23 -0.28 5.83
N ILE A 171 -14.22 -0.56 6.65
CA ILE A 171 -12.85 -0.11 6.42
C ILE A 171 -11.94 -1.33 6.48
N VAL A 172 -11.49 -1.77 5.31
CA VAL A 172 -10.70 -2.99 5.15
C VAL A 172 -9.22 -2.63 5.04
N LEU A 173 -8.42 -3.26 5.90
CA LEU A 173 -6.99 -2.99 6.07
C LEU A 173 -6.21 -4.32 6.09
N PRO A 174 -4.98 -4.37 5.53
CA PRO A 174 -4.24 -5.62 5.37
C PRO A 174 -3.59 -6.15 6.65
N THR A 175 -3.43 -5.32 7.69
CA THR A 175 -2.81 -5.72 8.97
C THR A 175 -3.70 -5.38 10.16
N ARG A 176 -3.60 -6.20 11.20
CA ARG A 176 -4.32 -6.00 12.47
C ARG A 176 -3.89 -4.70 13.18
N ASP A 177 -2.65 -4.29 12.96
CA ASP A 177 -2.05 -3.10 13.58
C ASP A 177 -2.57 -1.80 12.95
N LEU A 178 -2.73 -1.80 11.61
CA LEU A 178 -3.43 -0.73 10.91
C LEU A 178 -4.87 -0.59 11.42
N VAL A 179 -5.59 -1.70 11.62
CA VAL A 179 -6.95 -1.66 12.20
C VAL A 179 -6.96 -1.00 13.57
N ALA A 180 -6.00 -1.31 14.45
CA ALA A 180 -5.90 -0.68 15.77
C ALA A 180 -5.59 0.83 15.69
N GLN A 181 -4.64 1.23 14.84
CA GLN A 181 -4.25 2.63 14.62
C GLN A 181 -5.40 3.48 14.05
N VAL A 182 -6.12 2.95 13.05
CA VAL A 182 -7.27 3.61 12.43
C VAL A 182 -8.45 3.66 13.42
N HIS A 183 -8.65 2.63 14.24
CA HIS A 183 -9.66 2.65 15.31
C HIS A 183 -9.37 3.71 16.39
N GLU A 184 -8.11 3.81 16.86
CA GLU A 184 -7.70 4.84 17.82
C GLU A 184 -7.91 6.25 17.25
N THR A 185 -7.61 6.45 15.96
CA THR A 185 -7.90 7.71 15.26
C THR A 185 -9.41 8.02 15.18
N PHE A 186 -10.25 7.00 14.93
CA PHE A 186 -11.71 7.12 14.92
C PHE A 186 -12.29 7.49 16.29
N GLU A 187 -11.82 6.88 17.38
CA GLU A 187 -12.26 7.21 18.74
C GLU A 187 -11.87 8.65 19.12
N VAL A 188 -10.63 9.05 18.83
CA VAL A 188 -10.11 10.39 19.15
C VAL A 188 -10.89 11.52 18.46
N LEU A 189 -11.33 11.31 17.21
CA LEU A 189 -12.10 12.29 16.42
C LEU A 189 -13.63 12.12 16.56
N GLY A 190 -14.10 10.90 16.83
CA GLY A 190 -15.51 10.55 17.03
C GLY A 190 -16.03 10.88 18.44
N LYS A 191 -15.14 11.13 19.40
CA LYS A 191 -15.48 11.53 20.78
C LYS A 191 -16.53 12.65 20.81
N GLY A 192 -17.62 12.41 21.56
CA GLY A 192 -18.73 13.35 21.70
C GLY A 192 -19.79 13.33 20.57
N ARG A 193 -19.62 12.50 19.52
CA ARG A 193 -20.56 12.39 18.39
C ARG A 193 -21.53 11.20 18.49
N GLY A 194 -21.37 10.33 19.49
CA GLY A 194 -22.26 9.19 19.72
C GLY A 194 -22.21 8.10 18.64
N LEU A 195 -21.21 8.11 17.76
CA LEU A 195 -20.93 7.02 16.82
C LEU A 195 -20.37 5.81 17.58
N LYS A 196 -20.70 4.60 17.11
CA LYS A 196 -20.19 3.36 17.66
C LYS A 196 -19.23 2.72 16.65
N ILE A 197 -17.94 2.70 16.98
CA ILE A 197 -16.91 2.06 16.15
C ILE A 197 -16.69 0.62 16.66
N GLY A 198 -16.36 -0.30 15.77
CA GLY A 198 -16.00 -1.68 16.12
C GLY A 198 -14.84 -2.21 15.28
N THR A 199 -14.12 -3.18 15.83
CA THR A 199 -13.05 -3.91 15.13
C THR A 199 -13.39 -5.38 14.93
N ALA A 200 -12.99 -5.95 13.80
CA ALA A 200 -12.98 -7.40 13.58
C ALA A 200 -11.62 -7.83 13.01
N THR A 201 -10.80 -8.49 13.84
CA THR A 201 -9.41 -8.86 13.46
C THR A 201 -9.02 -10.28 13.85
N GLY A 202 -9.83 -10.98 14.64
CA GLY A 202 -9.51 -12.30 15.17
C GLY A 202 -8.46 -12.25 16.28
N GLN A 203 -8.37 -11.12 17.00
CA GLN A 203 -7.63 -11.01 18.26
C GLN A 203 -8.45 -11.53 19.45
N HIS A 204 -9.77 -11.44 19.36
CA HIS A 204 -10.69 -12.00 20.36
C HIS A 204 -11.40 -13.24 19.80
N SER A 205 -12.04 -14.01 20.69
CA SER A 205 -12.87 -15.14 20.27
C SER A 205 -14.03 -14.68 19.37
N PHE A 206 -14.40 -15.51 18.40
CA PHE A 206 -15.44 -15.18 17.42
C PHE A 206 -16.77 -14.81 18.09
N ALA A 207 -17.19 -15.60 19.10
CA ALA A 207 -18.39 -15.35 19.89
C ALA A 207 -18.38 -13.99 20.64
N HIS A 208 -17.20 -13.43 20.94
CA HIS A 208 -17.05 -12.12 21.58
C HIS A 208 -17.08 -10.97 20.57
N GLU A 209 -16.41 -11.10 19.43
CA GLU A 209 -16.54 -10.12 18.33
C GLU A 209 -18.01 -10.08 17.84
N GLN A 210 -18.65 -11.23 17.64
CA GLN A 210 -20.10 -11.33 17.37
C GLN A 210 -20.98 -10.63 18.41
N ALA A 211 -20.57 -10.58 19.69
CA ALA A 211 -21.36 -9.94 20.77
C ALA A 211 -21.25 -8.41 20.74
N ARG A 212 -20.15 -7.89 20.18
CA ARG A 212 -19.91 -6.46 19.95
C ARG A 212 -20.48 -5.95 18.63
N LEU A 213 -20.56 -6.79 17.60
CA LEU A 213 -21.03 -6.39 16.26
C LEU A 213 -22.55 -6.40 16.09
N VAL A 214 -23.28 -7.30 16.75
CA VAL A 214 -24.71 -7.57 16.49
C VAL A 214 -25.54 -7.51 17.78
N ASN A 215 -26.76 -6.96 17.74
CA ASN A 215 -27.65 -6.90 18.92
C ASN A 215 -28.27 -8.26 19.23
N ASP A 216 -29.04 -8.80 18.30
CA ASP A 216 -29.80 -10.05 18.41
C ASP A 216 -29.25 -11.11 17.43
N ARG A 217 -29.21 -12.36 17.87
CA ARG A 217 -28.75 -13.53 17.10
C ARG A 217 -29.83 -14.60 16.91
N THR A 218 -31.00 -14.47 17.55
CA THR A 218 -32.04 -15.52 17.57
C THR A 218 -33.20 -15.20 16.63
N SER A 219 -33.61 -13.93 16.54
CA SER A 219 -34.56 -13.47 15.52
C SER A 219 -33.84 -13.21 14.20
N SER A 220 -34.34 -13.75 13.08
CA SER A 220 -33.86 -13.39 11.73
C SER A 220 -34.45 -12.04 11.31
N LEU A 221 -33.81 -10.95 11.73
CA LEU A 221 -34.31 -9.59 11.51
C LEU A 221 -34.06 -9.12 10.08
N LEU A 222 -35.11 -8.68 9.39
CA LEU A 222 -34.99 -8.07 8.06
C LEU A 222 -34.10 -6.82 8.16
N GLY A 223 -33.09 -6.72 7.29
CA GLY A 223 -32.10 -5.64 7.34
C GLY A 223 -31.07 -5.78 8.46
N GLY A 224 -30.99 -6.94 9.14
CA GLY A 224 -30.00 -7.25 10.18
C GLY A 224 -30.11 -6.37 11.43
N SER A 225 -29.11 -6.45 12.33
CA SER A 225 -29.14 -5.66 13.56
C SER A 225 -27.75 -5.32 14.09
N SER A 226 -27.16 -4.25 13.57
CA SER A 226 -25.82 -3.84 14.00
C SER A 226 -25.82 -3.09 15.35
N LYS A 227 -24.80 -3.38 16.16
CA LYS A 227 -24.42 -2.58 17.32
C LYS A 227 -23.55 -1.37 16.96
N ILE A 228 -23.00 -1.33 15.75
CA ILE A 228 -21.98 -0.37 15.32
C ILE A 228 -22.39 0.41 14.07
N ASP A 229 -21.72 1.51 13.83
CA ASP A 229 -21.87 2.37 12.65
C ASP A 229 -20.69 2.26 11.68
N VAL A 230 -19.50 1.99 12.24
CA VAL A 230 -18.23 1.84 11.52
C VAL A 230 -17.56 0.52 11.92
N LEU A 231 -17.24 -0.34 10.94
CA LEU A 231 -16.43 -1.54 11.14
C LEU A 231 -15.06 -1.36 10.52
N ILE A 232 -14.01 -1.65 11.28
CA ILE A 232 -12.61 -1.61 10.83
C ILE A 232 -12.04 -3.03 10.97
N CYS A 233 -11.59 -3.64 9.88
CA CYS A 233 -11.35 -5.09 9.85
C CYS A 233 -10.28 -5.56 8.86
N THR A 234 -9.79 -6.78 9.08
CA THR A 234 -8.97 -7.52 8.08
C THR A 234 -9.85 -8.40 7.18
N PRO A 235 -9.51 -8.62 5.90
CA PRO A 235 -10.36 -9.34 4.94
C PRO A 235 -10.86 -10.70 5.41
N GLY A 236 -9.95 -11.58 5.85
CA GLY A 236 -10.33 -12.93 6.29
C GLY A 236 -11.31 -12.92 7.47
N ARG A 237 -11.17 -11.97 8.41
CA ARG A 237 -12.08 -11.88 9.55
C ARG A 237 -13.43 -11.26 9.20
N LEU A 238 -13.46 -10.37 8.22
CA LEU A 238 -14.72 -9.91 7.62
C LEU A 238 -15.48 -11.08 6.97
N MET A 239 -14.78 -11.99 6.30
CA MET A 239 -15.39 -13.18 5.71
C MET A 239 -15.92 -14.18 6.75
N ASP A 240 -15.18 -14.42 7.86
CA ASP A 240 -15.70 -15.18 9.00
C ASP A 240 -17.04 -14.61 9.49
N HIS A 241 -17.13 -13.27 9.63
CA HIS A 241 -18.34 -12.63 10.12
C HIS A 241 -19.49 -12.65 9.11
N LEU A 242 -19.21 -12.41 7.83
CA LEU A 242 -20.21 -12.43 6.76
C LEU A 242 -20.86 -13.81 6.60
N ASN A 243 -20.07 -14.88 6.72
CA ASN A 243 -20.55 -16.25 6.53
C ASN A 243 -21.02 -16.92 7.84
N GLY A 244 -20.48 -16.51 9.00
CA GLY A 244 -20.68 -17.19 10.29
C GLY A 244 -21.41 -16.41 11.37
N THR A 245 -21.90 -15.19 11.11
CA THR A 245 -22.60 -14.36 12.11
C THR A 245 -24.06 -14.07 11.74
N PRO A 246 -25.04 -14.63 12.46
CA PRO A 246 -26.45 -14.28 12.28
C PRO A 246 -26.68 -12.76 12.39
N ASN A 247 -27.55 -12.22 11.53
CA ASN A 247 -27.92 -10.80 11.44
C ASN A 247 -26.77 -9.80 11.18
N PHE A 248 -25.58 -10.26 10.84
CA PHE A 248 -24.55 -9.41 10.23
C PHE A 248 -24.91 -9.13 8.77
N THR A 249 -24.84 -7.87 8.33
CA THR A 249 -25.25 -7.45 6.98
C THR A 249 -24.48 -6.22 6.53
N LEU A 250 -24.28 -6.11 5.21
CA LEU A 250 -23.68 -4.95 4.53
C LEU A 250 -24.70 -4.18 3.67
N GLN A 251 -26.00 -4.51 3.75
CA GLN A 251 -27.06 -3.85 2.96
C GLN A 251 -27.21 -2.35 3.24
N HIS A 252 -26.83 -1.89 4.43
CA HIS A 252 -26.89 -0.47 4.84
C HIS A 252 -25.62 0.33 4.50
N LEU A 253 -24.66 -0.28 3.80
CA LEU A 253 -23.33 0.31 3.64
C LEU A 253 -23.33 1.55 2.73
N ARG A 254 -22.88 2.68 3.28
CA ARG A 254 -22.69 3.96 2.57
C ARG A 254 -21.26 4.18 2.09
N PHE A 255 -20.28 3.57 2.76
CA PHE A 255 -18.85 3.70 2.46
C PHE A 255 -18.13 2.36 2.58
N LEU A 256 -17.46 1.94 1.51
CA LEU A 256 -16.49 0.83 1.50
C LEU A 256 -15.10 1.43 1.28
N VAL A 257 -14.31 1.52 2.35
CA VAL A 257 -12.91 1.97 2.30
C VAL A 257 -11.99 0.76 2.19
N ILE A 258 -11.08 0.79 1.23
CA ILE A 258 -10.03 -0.22 1.02
C ILE A 258 -8.70 0.53 1.05
N ASP A 259 -7.93 0.41 2.14
CA ASP A 259 -6.71 1.18 2.38
C ASP A 259 -5.46 0.26 2.48
N GLU A 260 -4.32 0.76 2.00
CA GLU A 260 -3.23 -0.04 1.42
C GLU A 260 -3.74 -1.09 0.40
N ALA A 261 -4.56 -0.62 -0.54
CA ALA A 261 -5.25 -1.43 -1.55
C ALA A 261 -4.33 -2.24 -2.48
N ASP A 262 -3.13 -1.75 -2.78
CA ASP A 262 -2.09 -2.46 -3.51
C ASP A 262 -1.78 -3.83 -2.86
N ARG A 263 -1.68 -3.86 -1.53
CA ARG A 263 -1.46 -5.07 -0.74
C ARG A 263 -2.72 -5.95 -0.70
N LEU A 264 -3.89 -5.35 -0.52
CA LEU A 264 -5.17 -6.07 -0.43
C LEU A 264 -5.61 -6.72 -1.75
N LEU A 265 -5.18 -6.19 -2.90
CA LEU A 265 -5.46 -6.72 -4.24
C LEU A 265 -4.33 -7.62 -4.78
N ALA A 266 -3.08 -7.46 -4.29
CA ALA A 266 -1.99 -8.39 -4.61
C ALA A 266 -2.10 -9.72 -3.85
N GLN A 267 -2.67 -9.71 -2.64
CA GLN A 267 -2.93 -10.93 -1.86
C GLN A 267 -4.31 -11.49 -2.22
N SER A 268 -4.35 -12.65 -2.89
CA SER A 268 -5.57 -13.33 -3.36
C SER A 268 -6.38 -13.98 -2.22
N PHE A 269 -6.94 -13.15 -1.33
CA PHE A 269 -7.73 -13.58 -0.17
C PHE A 269 -9.15 -14.06 -0.58
N GLN A 270 -9.28 -15.28 -1.09
CA GLN A 270 -10.57 -16.00 -1.23
C GLN A 270 -11.69 -15.22 -1.93
N ASP A 271 -11.36 -14.37 -2.91
CA ASP A 271 -12.29 -13.47 -3.60
C ASP A 271 -13.19 -12.64 -2.68
N TRP A 272 -12.66 -12.27 -1.50
CA TRP A 272 -13.38 -11.53 -0.44
C TRP A 272 -14.10 -10.29 -0.97
N LEU A 273 -13.48 -9.58 -1.90
CA LEU A 273 -13.99 -8.36 -2.49
C LEU A 273 -15.28 -8.61 -3.28
N ALA A 274 -15.34 -9.67 -4.08
CA ALA A 274 -16.54 -10.04 -4.83
C ALA A 274 -17.69 -10.43 -3.90
N GLN A 275 -17.39 -11.16 -2.82
CA GLN A 275 -18.38 -11.55 -1.80
C GLN A 275 -18.89 -10.34 -1.00
N VAL A 276 -18.01 -9.40 -0.63
CA VAL A 276 -18.37 -8.13 0.02
C VAL A 276 -19.23 -7.25 -0.91
N LEU A 277 -18.84 -7.09 -2.17
CA LEU A 277 -19.61 -6.33 -3.15
C LEU A 277 -21.01 -6.95 -3.36
N ALA A 278 -21.10 -8.27 -3.49
CA ALA A 278 -22.38 -8.99 -3.55
C ALA A 278 -23.24 -8.72 -2.29
N ALA A 279 -22.65 -8.75 -1.08
CA ALA A 279 -23.35 -8.47 0.17
C ALA A 279 -23.78 -6.99 0.37
N THR A 280 -23.23 -6.05 -0.41
CA THR A 280 -23.70 -4.65 -0.46
C THR A 280 -24.83 -4.41 -1.47
N ARG A 281 -25.11 -5.38 -2.35
CA ARG A 281 -26.20 -5.31 -3.33
C ARG A 281 -27.50 -5.82 -2.71
N SER A 282 -28.63 -5.32 -3.20
CA SER A 282 -29.95 -5.89 -2.92
C SER A 282 -30.03 -7.34 -3.44
N PRO A 283 -30.73 -8.27 -2.78
CA PRO A 283 -31.03 -9.57 -3.37
C PRO A 283 -31.95 -9.39 -4.59
N THR A 284 -31.43 -9.63 -5.80
CA THR A 284 -32.18 -9.44 -7.04
C THR A 284 -33.22 -10.53 -7.25
N ILE A 285 -34.50 -10.15 -7.35
CA ILE A 285 -35.59 -11.09 -7.66
C ILE A 285 -35.58 -11.36 -9.17
N HIS A 286 -34.79 -12.35 -9.62
CA HIS A 286 -34.83 -12.83 -11.00
C HIS A 286 -35.97 -13.85 -11.19
N SER A 287 -36.91 -13.53 -12.08
CA SER A 287 -38.09 -14.33 -12.35
C SER A 287 -37.80 -15.47 -13.35
N SER A 288 -37.41 -16.64 -12.85
CA SER A 288 -37.37 -17.87 -13.67
C SER A 288 -37.76 -19.12 -12.85
N THR A 289 -39.05 -19.47 -12.93
CA THR A 289 -39.64 -20.81 -12.69
C THR A 289 -38.74 -21.89 -12.07
N GLN A 290 -38.66 -21.93 -10.73
CA GLN A 290 -38.45 -23.18 -10.00
C GLN A 290 -39.15 -23.11 -8.63
N THR A 291 -40.13 -23.99 -8.40
CA THR A 291 -40.90 -24.06 -7.17
C THR A 291 -40.17 -24.90 -6.11
N THR A 292 -39.11 -24.35 -5.52
CA THR A 292 -38.42 -24.93 -4.36
C THR A 292 -38.45 -23.95 -3.18
N LYS A 293 -38.59 -24.47 -1.96
CA LYS A 293 -38.96 -23.68 -0.78
C LYS A 293 -37.75 -22.94 -0.18
N THR A 294 -37.46 -21.73 -0.66
CA THR A 294 -36.47 -20.82 -0.05
C THR A 294 -37.12 -19.44 0.19
N ASN A 295 -37.63 -19.23 1.41
CA ASN A 295 -38.41 -18.05 1.75
C ASN A 295 -37.54 -16.93 2.34
N HIS A 296 -37.68 -15.73 1.75
CA HIS A 296 -37.37 -14.40 2.31
C HIS A 296 -35.89 -14.02 2.53
N CYS A 297 -35.34 -13.27 1.57
CA CYS A 297 -34.25 -12.30 1.79
C CYS A 297 -34.77 -10.88 1.47
N PRO A 298 -34.48 -9.83 2.27
CA PRO A 298 -35.19 -8.55 2.20
C PRO A 298 -34.53 -7.46 1.32
N HIS A 299 -35.35 -6.49 0.90
CA HIS A 299 -34.94 -5.23 0.28
C HIS A 299 -34.23 -4.29 1.28
N PRO A 300 -33.36 -3.37 0.82
CA PRO A 300 -32.76 -2.32 1.67
C PRO A 300 -33.68 -1.11 1.87
N ASP A 301 -33.35 -0.25 2.84
CA ASP A 301 -34.00 1.03 3.12
C ASP A 301 -33.71 2.11 2.04
N ALA A 302 -34.24 1.91 0.84
CA ALA A 302 -34.54 3.03 -0.06
C ALA A 302 -35.88 3.63 0.36
N VAL A 303 -35.83 4.88 0.88
CA VAL A 303 -36.93 5.74 1.35
C VAL A 303 -38.33 5.31 0.88
N ALA A 304 -39.22 4.98 1.82
CA ALA A 304 -40.59 4.55 1.55
C ALA A 304 -41.28 5.45 0.48
N PRO A 305 -41.85 4.89 -0.61
CA PRO A 305 -42.25 5.66 -1.80
C PRO A 305 -43.14 6.88 -1.52
N ASN A 306 -44.04 6.78 -0.53
CA ASN A 306 -44.94 7.85 -0.12
C ASN A 306 -44.21 9.12 0.35
N VAL A 307 -42.99 9.00 0.89
CA VAL A 307 -42.16 10.15 1.31
C VAL A 307 -41.53 10.85 0.10
N VAL A 308 -41.14 10.09 -0.93
CA VAL A 308 -40.63 10.66 -2.19
C VAL A 308 -41.73 11.44 -2.92
N GLN A 309 -42.98 10.96 -2.87
CA GLN A 309 -44.15 11.64 -3.43
C GLN A 309 -44.57 12.91 -2.68
N GLN A 310 -44.00 13.20 -1.50
CA GLN A 310 -44.30 14.39 -0.70
C GLN A 310 -43.27 15.53 -0.87
N LEU A 311 -42.25 15.36 -1.71
CA LEU A 311 -41.20 16.36 -1.93
C LEU A 311 -41.52 17.29 -3.12
N PRO A 312 -41.39 18.63 -2.98
CA PRO A 312 -41.88 19.61 -3.95
C PRO A 312 -40.90 19.87 -5.12
N PHE A 313 -40.41 18.82 -5.79
CA PHE A 313 -39.46 18.94 -6.90
C PHE A 313 -40.04 18.37 -8.23
N PRO A 314 -40.13 19.16 -9.32
CA PRO A 314 -40.98 18.84 -10.47
C PRO A 314 -40.39 17.89 -11.54
N HIS A 315 -39.24 17.24 -11.29
CA HIS A 315 -38.50 16.49 -12.32
C HIS A 315 -38.05 15.10 -11.83
N LEU A 316 -39.00 14.15 -11.77
CA LEU A 316 -38.73 12.72 -11.53
C LEU A 316 -39.24 11.89 -12.73
N PRO A 317 -38.36 11.40 -13.62
CA PRO A 317 -38.76 10.51 -14.71
C PRO A 317 -39.26 9.15 -14.20
N THR A 318 -40.15 8.53 -14.98
CA THR A 318 -41.21 7.65 -14.45
C THR A 318 -41.13 6.20 -14.95
N PHE A 319 -39.92 5.66 -15.13
CA PHE A 319 -39.74 4.31 -15.70
C PHE A 319 -39.62 3.20 -14.63
N PRO A 320 -40.47 2.15 -14.64
CA PRO A 320 -40.41 1.04 -13.68
C PRO A 320 -39.27 0.04 -13.87
N THR A 321 -38.46 0.18 -14.93
CA THR A 321 -37.47 -0.80 -15.38
C THR A 321 -36.02 -0.44 -15.05
N GLU A 322 -35.79 0.63 -14.30
CA GLU A 322 -34.45 1.07 -13.89
C GLU A 322 -33.93 0.22 -12.72
N ALA A 323 -32.69 -0.26 -12.82
CA ALA A 323 -32.07 -1.04 -11.75
C ALA A 323 -31.68 -0.15 -10.56
N HIS A 324 -32.10 -0.53 -9.35
CA HIS A 324 -31.64 0.12 -8.12
C HIS A 324 -30.19 -0.27 -7.81
N GLU A 325 -29.25 0.61 -8.17
CA GLU A 325 -27.84 0.47 -7.79
C GLU A 325 -27.63 0.57 -6.28
N SER A 326 -26.51 0.01 -5.78
CA SER A 326 -26.13 0.18 -4.39
C SER A 326 -25.68 1.62 -4.12
N SER A 327 -26.13 2.15 -2.98
CA SER A 327 -25.76 3.50 -2.52
C SER A 327 -24.37 3.58 -1.87
N CYS A 328 -23.65 2.45 -1.83
CA CYS A 328 -22.29 2.38 -1.31
C CYS A 328 -21.32 3.15 -2.21
N GLN A 329 -20.50 4.02 -1.63
CA GLN A 329 -19.36 4.65 -2.28
C GLN A 329 -18.10 3.84 -1.98
N LYS A 330 -17.36 3.44 -3.02
CA LYS A 330 -16.06 2.74 -2.89
C LYS A 330 -14.94 3.78 -2.84
N LEU A 331 -14.11 3.71 -1.81
CA LEU A 331 -12.99 4.62 -1.58
C LEU A 331 -11.68 3.81 -1.50
N LEU A 332 -10.95 3.77 -2.61
CA LEU A 332 -9.70 3.03 -2.75
C LEU A 332 -8.50 3.93 -2.40
N PHE A 333 -7.72 3.55 -1.41
CA PHE A 333 -6.51 4.27 -0.98
C PHE A 333 -5.27 3.37 -1.11
N SER A 334 -4.23 3.89 -1.75
CA SER A 334 -2.95 3.21 -1.88
C SER A 334 -1.77 4.18 -1.81
N ALA A 335 -0.57 3.65 -1.61
CA ALA A 335 0.67 4.36 -1.90
C ALA A 335 0.95 4.48 -3.41
N THR A 336 0.51 3.49 -4.20
CA THR A 336 0.76 3.40 -5.65
C THR A 336 -0.43 2.77 -6.37
N LEU A 337 -0.95 3.39 -7.41
CA LEU A 337 -2.05 2.82 -8.17
C LEU A 337 -1.62 1.52 -8.89
N THR A 338 -2.41 0.47 -8.72
CA THR A 338 -2.17 -0.85 -9.32
C THR A 338 -2.36 -0.77 -10.85
N ARG A 339 -1.36 -1.21 -11.64
CA ARG A 339 -1.37 -1.17 -13.12
C ARG A 339 -2.11 -2.35 -13.79
N ASP A 340 -2.65 -3.27 -13.00
CA ASP A 340 -3.32 -4.50 -13.46
C ASP A 340 -4.81 -4.22 -13.75
N PRO A 341 -5.26 -4.23 -15.02
CA PRO A 341 -6.64 -3.90 -15.37
C PRO A 341 -7.64 -4.95 -14.88
N GLY A 342 -7.22 -6.20 -14.67
CA GLY A 342 -8.07 -7.24 -14.07
C GLY A 342 -8.36 -6.94 -12.59
N LYS A 343 -7.36 -6.46 -11.84
CA LYS A 343 -7.54 -6.00 -10.46
C LYS A 343 -8.36 -4.71 -10.35
N ILE A 344 -8.27 -3.81 -11.33
CA ILE A 344 -9.13 -2.61 -11.40
C ILE A 344 -10.59 -3.02 -11.73
N ALA A 345 -10.80 -3.88 -12.73
CA ALA A 345 -12.14 -4.35 -13.10
C ALA A 345 -12.84 -5.11 -11.95
N ALA A 346 -12.08 -5.89 -11.17
CA ALA A 346 -12.58 -6.60 -9.99
C ALA A 346 -13.09 -5.68 -8.85
N LEU A 347 -12.81 -4.37 -8.89
CA LEU A 347 -13.36 -3.39 -7.94
C LEU A 347 -14.78 -2.90 -8.29
N ASP A 348 -15.30 -3.21 -9.49
CA ASP A 348 -16.67 -2.85 -9.91
C ASP A 348 -16.94 -1.33 -9.78
N LEU A 349 -15.95 -0.49 -10.10
CA LEU A 349 -15.98 0.95 -9.83
C LEU A 349 -17.03 1.69 -10.67
N ARG A 350 -17.87 2.51 -10.01
CA ARG A 350 -18.85 3.38 -10.68
C ARG A 350 -18.28 4.77 -10.86
N GLU A 351 -18.09 5.16 -12.13
CA GLU A 351 -17.55 6.46 -12.55
C GLU A 351 -16.37 6.92 -11.67
N PRO A 352 -15.32 6.11 -11.47
CA PRO A 352 -14.28 6.43 -10.49
C PRO A 352 -13.65 7.81 -10.77
N LYS A 353 -13.32 8.55 -9.71
CA LYS A 353 -12.46 9.73 -9.81
C LYS A 353 -11.08 9.41 -9.24
N TYR A 354 -10.07 9.53 -10.08
CA TYR A 354 -8.67 9.32 -9.71
C TYR A 354 -8.05 10.62 -9.17
N PHE A 355 -7.32 10.50 -8.07
CA PHE A 355 -6.53 11.55 -7.44
C PHE A 355 -5.09 11.02 -7.29
N VAL A 356 -4.13 11.70 -7.88
CA VAL A 356 -2.70 11.32 -7.87
C VAL A 356 -1.90 12.44 -7.23
N VAL A 357 -1.11 12.13 -6.19
CA VAL A 357 -0.36 13.17 -5.45
C VAL A 357 1.13 13.07 -5.76
N GLN A 358 1.59 13.94 -6.66
CA GLN A 358 2.94 13.98 -7.22
C GLN A 358 3.29 15.41 -7.65
N LYS A 359 4.59 15.74 -7.71
CA LYS A 359 5.03 17.10 -8.06
C LYS A 359 4.82 17.39 -9.54
N SER A 360 4.29 18.57 -9.81
CA SER A 360 3.95 19.04 -11.16
C SER A 360 5.11 19.05 -12.17
N LYS A 361 6.37 19.08 -11.70
CA LYS A 361 7.58 19.08 -12.54
C LYS A 361 7.88 17.76 -13.27
N ASP A 362 7.16 16.67 -12.99
CA ASP A 362 7.25 15.42 -13.76
C ASP A 362 6.45 15.43 -15.08
N LEU A 363 5.65 16.47 -15.31
CA LEU A 363 4.74 16.63 -16.45
C LEU A 363 5.37 17.48 -17.57
N ASP A 364 6.15 16.85 -18.45
CA ASP A 364 6.34 17.42 -19.80
C ASP A 364 4.99 17.39 -20.54
N GLU A 365 4.67 18.43 -21.31
CA GLU A 365 3.35 18.63 -21.95
C GLU A 365 2.96 17.56 -23.00
N GLN A 366 3.82 16.58 -23.25
CA GLN A 366 3.59 15.44 -24.16
C GLN A 366 3.44 14.10 -23.43
N ASN A 367 3.87 14.00 -22.16
CA ASN A 367 3.83 12.75 -21.41
C ASN A 367 2.39 12.43 -20.99
N HIS A 368 1.84 11.31 -21.46
CA HIS A 368 0.52 10.86 -21.04
C HIS A 368 0.53 10.50 -19.54
N VAL A 369 -0.64 10.58 -18.89
CA VAL A 369 -0.83 10.24 -17.47
C VAL A 369 -0.33 8.82 -17.12
N LEU A 370 -0.19 7.92 -18.09
CA LEU A 370 0.43 6.61 -17.92
C LEU A 370 1.94 6.67 -17.56
N ASP A 371 2.71 7.59 -18.12
CA ASP A 371 4.14 7.75 -17.76
C ASP A 371 4.28 8.39 -16.37
N VAL A 372 3.31 9.20 -15.97
CA VAL A 372 3.18 9.69 -14.58
C VAL A 372 2.92 8.53 -13.62
N MET A 373 2.12 7.54 -14.05
CA MET A 373 1.90 6.29 -13.31
C MET A 373 3.07 5.30 -13.36
N GLU A 374 4.06 5.48 -14.26
CA GLU A 374 5.31 4.72 -14.27
C GLU A 374 6.23 5.14 -13.11
N LYS A 375 6.27 6.44 -12.80
CA LYS A 375 7.11 7.05 -11.75
C LYS A 375 6.56 6.83 -10.33
N PHE A 376 7.46 6.58 -9.37
CA PHE A 376 7.13 6.46 -7.95
C PHE A 376 7.33 7.81 -7.23
N SER A 377 6.30 8.32 -6.54
CA SER A 377 6.37 9.61 -5.84
C SER A 377 7.23 9.53 -4.55
N MET A 378 8.51 9.90 -4.64
CA MET A 378 9.45 10.01 -3.52
C MET A 378 9.44 11.43 -2.89
N PRO A 379 9.78 11.59 -1.59
CA PRO A 379 9.97 12.90 -0.98
C PRO A 379 11.24 13.60 -1.52
N SER A 380 11.14 14.82 -2.02
CA SER A 380 12.27 15.58 -2.61
C SER A 380 13.34 16.03 -1.60
N THR A 381 13.16 15.73 -0.31
CA THR A 381 14.09 16.02 0.80
C THR A 381 14.83 14.76 1.30
N LEU A 382 14.63 13.63 0.63
CA LEU A 382 15.27 12.35 0.93
C LEU A 382 16.71 12.30 0.39
N GLN A 383 17.65 11.75 1.16
CA GLN A 383 19.01 11.46 0.72
C GLN A 383 19.29 9.95 0.74
N GLU A 384 19.47 9.35 -0.44
CA GLU A 384 19.59 7.91 -0.58
C GLU A 384 21.04 7.46 -0.81
N HIS A 385 21.43 6.41 -0.10
CA HIS A 385 22.80 5.90 -0.04
C HIS A 385 22.84 4.38 -0.20
N MET A 386 23.80 3.88 -0.99
CA MET A 386 24.03 2.46 -1.24
C MET A 386 25.43 2.05 -0.75
N ILE A 387 25.51 1.08 0.16
CA ILE A 387 26.76 0.45 0.59
C ILE A 387 26.80 -0.97 0.04
N VAL A 388 27.90 -1.32 -0.63
CA VAL A 388 28.16 -2.69 -1.11
C VAL A 388 29.13 -3.35 -0.13
N CYS A 389 28.79 -4.53 0.37
CA CYS A 389 29.55 -5.25 1.40
C CYS A 389 29.32 -6.76 1.33
N GLU A 390 30.18 -7.56 1.96
CA GLU A 390 29.94 -8.99 2.13
C GLU A 390 28.83 -9.27 3.16
N SER A 391 28.13 -10.40 3.02
CA SER A 391 27.12 -10.85 4.00
C SER A 391 27.70 -11.07 5.41
N SER A 392 28.98 -11.48 5.47
CA SER A 392 29.80 -11.58 6.69
C SER A 392 29.98 -10.24 7.43
N GLN A 393 30.00 -9.13 6.69
CA GLN A 393 30.28 -7.77 7.15
C GLN A 393 29.02 -6.93 7.36
N LYS A 394 27.85 -7.32 6.81
CA LYS A 394 26.57 -6.59 6.97
C LYS A 394 26.29 -6.10 8.41
N PRO A 395 26.48 -6.90 9.49
CA PRO A 395 26.30 -6.41 10.87
C PRO A 395 27.32 -5.34 11.29
N LEU A 396 28.59 -5.47 10.88
CA LEU A 396 29.64 -4.51 11.20
C LEU A 396 29.45 -3.20 10.43
N MET A 397 29.00 -3.27 9.18
CA MET A 397 28.56 -2.10 8.39
C MET A 397 27.39 -1.37 9.07
N PHE A 398 26.42 -2.11 9.61
CA PHE A 398 25.34 -1.53 10.41
C PHE A 398 25.86 -0.84 11.67
N PHE A 399 26.81 -1.45 12.40
CA PHE A 399 27.45 -0.81 13.55
C PHE A 399 28.26 0.44 13.16
N HIS A 400 28.95 0.43 12.00
CA HIS A 400 29.63 1.62 11.47
C HIS A 400 28.63 2.75 11.15
N LEU A 401 27.46 2.45 10.59
CA LEU A 401 26.41 3.46 10.40
C LEU A 401 25.94 4.06 11.74
N VAL A 402 25.59 3.20 12.71
CA VAL A 402 25.08 3.64 14.02
C VAL A 402 26.11 4.48 14.78
N PHE A 403 27.33 3.97 14.97
CA PHE A 403 28.33 4.63 15.81
C PHE A 403 29.26 5.60 15.07
N GLY A 404 29.56 5.34 13.80
CA GLY A 404 30.48 6.15 12.98
C GLY A 404 29.80 7.29 12.23
N ARG A 405 28.48 7.20 11.98
CA ARG A 405 27.67 8.27 11.37
C ARG A 405 26.56 8.80 12.30
N MET A 406 26.57 8.40 13.58
CA MET A 406 25.60 8.81 14.60
C MET A 406 24.14 8.64 14.14
N VAL A 407 23.84 7.49 13.54
CA VAL A 407 22.49 7.16 13.04
C VAL A 407 21.57 6.81 14.21
N THR A 408 20.96 7.85 14.79
CA THR A 408 19.87 7.78 15.78
C THR A 408 18.50 7.91 15.10
N ASP A 409 17.43 7.62 15.86
CA ASP A 409 16.02 7.71 15.45
C ASP A 409 15.74 6.93 14.16
N ALA A 410 16.26 5.70 14.12
CA ALA A 410 16.44 4.90 12.93
C ALA A 410 15.48 3.69 12.86
N LEU A 411 14.89 3.48 11.69
CA LEU A 411 14.05 2.31 11.38
C LEU A 411 14.82 1.34 10.47
N VAL A 412 15.14 0.15 10.99
CA VAL A 412 15.95 -0.87 10.31
C VAL A 412 15.05 -1.98 9.78
N PHE A 413 15.22 -2.37 8.51
CA PHE A 413 14.39 -3.36 7.83
C PHE A 413 15.18 -4.64 7.54
N THR A 414 14.65 -5.77 8.00
CA THR A 414 15.19 -7.12 7.73
C THR A 414 14.16 -7.99 7.00
N LYS A 415 14.64 -9.09 6.40
CA LYS A 415 13.81 -10.06 5.66
C LYS A 415 12.92 -10.94 6.54
N SER A 416 13.26 -11.17 7.81
CA SER A 416 12.53 -12.09 8.68
C SER A 416 12.57 -11.69 10.16
N ALA A 417 11.56 -12.12 10.91
CA ALA A 417 11.49 -11.92 12.36
C ALA A 417 12.70 -12.50 13.11
N GLU A 418 13.18 -13.68 12.68
CA GLU A 418 14.40 -14.30 13.20
C GLU A 418 15.63 -13.41 12.95
N SER A 419 15.76 -12.85 11.74
CA SER A 419 16.85 -11.93 11.39
C SER A 419 16.83 -10.68 12.26
N THR A 420 15.64 -10.10 12.50
CA THR A 420 15.44 -9.02 13.48
C THR A 420 15.90 -9.42 14.89
N ALA A 421 15.39 -10.53 15.44
CA ALA A 421 15.71 -10.96 16.81
C ALA A 421 17.20 -11.28 16.99
N ARG A 422 17.84 -11.86 15.96
CA ARG A 422 19.28 -12.15 15.95
C ARG A 422 20.12 -10.87 15.88
N LEU A 423 19.72 -9.90 15.07
CA LEU A 423 20.44 -8.62 14.93
C LEU A 423 20.35 -7.77 16.20
N VAL A 424 19.19 -7.74 16.88
CA VAL A 424 19.03 -7.03 18.16
C VAL A 424 19.90 -7.66 19.25
N LYS A 425 19.85 -8.99 19.45
CA LYS A 425 20.72 -9.69 20.41
C LYS A 425 22.22 -9.43 20.15
N LEU A 426 22.62 -9.42 18.88
CA LEU A 426 24.00 -9.13 18.46
C LEU A 426 24.41 -7.68 18.77
N PHE A 427 23.51 -6.71 18.60
CA PHE A 427 23.71 -5.32 19.01
C PHE A 427 23.85 -5.20 20.53
N ASP A 428 22.97 -5.85 21.32
CA ASP A 428 23.04 -5.84 22.79
C ASP A 428 24.40 -6.33 23.32
N PHE A 429 24.97 -7.37 22.70
CA PHE A 429 26.30 -7.89 23.07
C PHE A 429 27.42 -6.91 22.66
N PHE A 430 27.36 -6.34 21.46
CA PHE A 430 28.33 -5.34 21.00
C PHE A 430 28.31 -4.07 21.85
N GLN A 431 27.12 -3.61 22.24
CA GLN A 431 26.92 -2.46 23.10
C GLN A 431 27.50 -2.67 24.50
N LYS A 432 27.27 -3.84 25.12
CA LYS A 432 27.89 -4.21 26.42
C LYS A 432 29.41 -4.24 26.32
N TRP A 433 29.96 -4.72 25.21
CA TRP A 433 31.41 -4.65 24.95
C TRP A 433 31.89 -3.19 24.82
N ARG A 434 31.16 -2.32 24.12
CA ARG A 434 31.51 -0.89 23.96
C ARG A 434 31.46 -0.13 25.30
N GLN A 435 30.44 -0.37 26.12
CA GLN A 435 30.29 0.22 27.46
C GLN A 435 31.46 -0.09 28.40
N SER A 436 32.15 -1.22 28.21
CA SER A 436 33.37 -1.55 28.97
C SER A 436 34.62 -0.73 28.56
N ARG A 437 34.50 0.16 27.57
CA ARG A 437 35.60 0.86 26.90
C ARG A 437 35.34 2.34 26.57
N SER A 438 34.09 2.80 26.63
CA SER A 438 33.70 4.17 26.28
C SER A 438 32.53 4.62 27.14
N GLU A 439 32.50 5.90 27.51
CA GLU A 439 31.43 6.55 28.26
C GLU A 439 30.24 7.00 27.38
N ASP A 440 30.20 6.56 26.11
CA ASP A 440 29.10 6.84 25.19
C ASP A 440 27.73 6.41 25.79
N PRO A 441 26.67 7.23 25.65
CA PRO A 441 25.35 6.90 26.18
C PRO A 441 24.78 5.62 25.55
N PRO A 442 24.02 4.81 26.31
CA PRO A 442 23.45 3.56 25.83
C PRO A 442 22.34 3.79 24.80
N LEU A 443 22.62 3.56 23.52
CA LEU A 443 21.59 3.50 22.48
C LEU A 443 20.62 2.34 22.75
N VAL A 444 19.33 2.60 22.85
CA VAL A 444 18.32 1.57 23.10
C VAL A 444 17.80 1.03 21.76
N VAL A 445 17.97 -0.27 21.55
CA VAL A 445 17.53 -0.98 20.35
C VAL A 445 16.43 -2.00 20.70
N ARG A 446 15.38 -2.09 19.89
CA ARG A 446 14.29 -3.07 20.08
C ARG A 446 13.89 -3.78 18.78
N ALA A 447 13.41 -5.00 18.95
CA ALA A 447 12.79 -5.78 17.88
C ALA A 447 11.33 -5.37 17.69
N TYR A 448 10.85 -5.41 16.45
CA TYR A 448 9.45 -5.23 16.09
C TYR A 448 9.06 -6.30 15.05
N SER A 449 8.68 -7.48 15.54
CA SER A 449 8.28 -8.64 14.72
C SER A 449 6.81 -9.00 14.90
N SER A 450 6.32 -9.97 14.11
CA SER A 450 4.90 -10.39 14.05
C SER A 450 4.46 -11.20 15.26
N ASP A 451 5.45 -11.67 16.00
CA ASP A 451 5.36 -12.73 17.00
C ASP A 451 5.31 -12.11 18.41
N LEU A 452 5.64 -10.80 18.51
CA LEU A 452 5.42 -9.98 19.70
C LEU A 452 3.93 -9.66 19.88
N PRO A 453 3.35 -9.84 21.08
CA PRO A 453 1.98 -9.48 21.40
C PRO A 453 1.60 -8.03 21.05
N MET A 454 0.30 -7.83 20.79
CA MET A 454 -0.29 -6.50 20.50
C MET A 454 0.05 -5.43 21.54
N GLY A 455 -0.04 -5.77 22.83
CA GLY A 455 0.27 -4.83 23.92
C GLY A 455 1.73 -4.40 23.91
N GLU A 456 2.65 -5.36 23.85
CA GLU A 456 4.10 -5.11 23.79
C GLU A 456 4.47 -4.26 22.56
N ARG A 457 3.87 -4.54 21.39
CA ARG A 457 4.09 -3.73 20.18
C ARG A 457 3.53 -2.32 20.28
N LYS A 458 2.41 -2.09 20.98
CA LYS A 458 1.96 -0.73 21.29
C LYS A 458 2.95 -0.02 22.21
N THR A 459 3.37 -0.63 23.30
CA THR A 459 4.36 -0.06 24.23
C THR A 459 5.69 0.26 23.53
N ILE A 460 6.22 -0.63 22.69
CA ILE A 460 7.45 -0.38 21.92
C ILE A 460 7.29 0.82 20.97
N LEU A 461 6.12 1.03 20.35
CA LEU A 461 5.87 2.19 19.51
C LEU A 461 5.68 3.49 20.32
N GLU A 462 5.07 3.42 21.51
CA GLU A 462 4.96 4.55 22.44
C GLU A 462 6.34 4.98 22.94
N GLN A 463 7.19 4.03 23.36
CA GLN A 463 8.57 4.27 23.77
C GLN A 463 9.44 4.81 22.64
N PHE A 464 9.27 4.34 21.40
CA PHE A 464 9.95 4.92 20.23
C PHE A 464 9.47 6.34 19.94
N LYS A 465 8.16 6.63 20.03
CA LYS A 465 7.61 7.99 19.89
C LYS A 465 8.07 8.93 21.00
N ALA A 466 8.35 8.41 22.20
CA ALA A 466 8.95 9.14 23.32
C ALA A 466 10.49 9.27 23.24
N GLN A 467 11.12 8.75 22.18
CA GLN A 467 12.59 8.67 22.00
C GLN A 467 13.34 7.88 23.09
N GLU A 468 12.65 7.04 23.86
CA GLU A 468 13.27 6.05 24.76
C GLU A 468 13.98 4.91 24.01
N ILE A 469 13.58 4.67 22.75
CA ILE A 469 14.18 3.68 21.84
C ILE A 469 14.76 4.45 20.65
N ASN A 470 16.08 4.37 20.45
CA ASN A 470 16.75 5.10 19.38
C ASN A 470 16.75 4.34 18.04
N ILE A 471 16.62 3.01 18.08
CA ILE A 471 16.61 2.17 16.87
C ILE A 471 15.54 1.07 16.98
N LEU A 472 14.66 1.02 15.98
CA LEU A 472 13.64 -0.01 15.86
C LEU A 472 14.00 -0.95 14.69
N ILE A 473 14.27 -2.22 14.98
CA ILE A 473 14.58 -3.24 13.96
C ILE A 473 13.30 -4.04 13.68
N CYS A 474 12.85 -4.03 12.43
CA CYS A 474 11.54 -4.54 12.01
C CYS A 474 11.63 -5.44 10.77
N SER A 475 10.57 -6.22 10.51
CA SER A 475 10.41 -6.99 9.28
C SER A 475 9.41 -6.33 8.31
N ASP A 476 9.62 -6.54 7.00
CA ASP A 476 8.84 -5.93 5.91
C ASP A 476 7.31 -6.12 5.99
N LEU A 477 6.85 -7.18 6.67
CA LEU A 477 5.43 -7.55 6.73
C LEU A 477 4.58 -6.53 7.53
N ILE A 478 5.21 -5.79 8.44
CA ILE A 478 4.55 -5.07 9.55
C ILE A 478 4.88 -3.58 9.53
N SER A 479 6.09 -3.22 9.11
CA SER A 479 6.54 -1.83 8.93
C SER A 479 5.69 -1.05 7.92
N ARG A 480 5.05 -1.76 6.98
CA ARG A 480 3.97 -1.24 6.14
C ARG A 480 2.71 -0.95 6.97
N GLY A 481 2.49 0.33 7.21
CA GLY A 481 1.27 0.89 7.79
C GLY A 481 1.49 1.67 9.08
N ILE A 482 2.51 1.31 9.86
CA ILE A 482 2.82 1.96 11.14
C ILE A 482 3.01 3.47 10.95
N ASP A 483 2.22 4.26 11.66
CA ASP A 483 2.47 5.68 11.84
C ASP A 483 3.57 5.88 12.88
N ILE A 484 4.80 5.99 12.38
CA ILE A 484 5.96 6.42 13.15
C ILE A 484 6.30 7.84 12.71
N SER A 485 5.94 8.81 13.54
CA SER A 485 6.47 10.17 13.46
C SER A 485 7.95 10.17 13.90
N HIS A 486 8.73 11.14 13.43
CA HIS A 486 10.13 11.41 13.84
C HIS A 486 11.23 10.43 13.38
N VAL A 487 10.99 9.48 12.47
CA VAL A 487 12.09 8.69 11.86
C VAL A 487 13.00 9.58 10.99
N SER A 488 14.25 9.78 11.42
CA SER A 488 15.26 10.55 10.67
C SER A 488 16.04 9.67 9.68
N HIS A 489 16.19 8.39 10.00
CA HIS A 489 16.98 7.43 9.24
C HIS A 489 16.19 6.16 8.93
N VAL A 490 16.27 5.70 7.67
CA VAL A 490 15.81 4.38 7.24
C VAL A 490 17.03 3.54 6.85
N VAL A 491 17.13 2.32 7.37
CA VAL A 491 18.23 1.39 7.03
C VAL A 491 17.65 0.09 6.50
N SER A 492 17.76 -0.15 5.20
CA SER A 492 17.53 -1.47 4.61
C SER A 492 18.75 -2.35 4.86
N TYR A 493 18.65 -3.25 5.83
CA TYR A 493 19.73 -4.20 6.18
C TYR A 493 19.75 -5.40 5.21
N ASP A 494 18.57 -5.94 4.88
CA ASP A 494 18.36 -6.79 3.71
C ASP A 494 17.79 -5.96 2.56
N VAL A 495 18.12 -6.29 1.31
CA VAL A 495 17.68 -5.55 0.11
C VAL A 495 16.17 -5.70 -0.10
N PRO A 496 15.43 -4.65 -0.52
CA PRO A 496 14.02 -4.79 -0.89
C PRO A 496 13.88 -5.66 -2.16
N VAL A 497 12.90 -6.57 -2.15
CA VAL A 497 12.65 -7.50 -3.27
C VAL A 497 12.05 -6.81 -4.50
N ASP A 498 11.48 -5.61 -4.34
CA ASP A 498 10.84 -4.85 -5.41
C ASP A 498 10.83 -3.34 -5.10
N MET A 499 10.67 -2.51 -6.13
CA MET A 499 10.69 -1.04 -5.99
C MET A 499 9.55 -0.54 -5.09
N LEU A 500 8.40 -1.22 -5.09
CA LEU A 500 7.27 -0.91 -4.22
C LEU A 500 7.64 -1.08 -2.74
N LYS A 501 8.37 -2.14 -2.37
CA LYS A 501 8.97 -2.30 -1.04
C LYS A 501 9.94 -1.16 -0.76
N TYR A 502 10.88 -0.85 -1.66
CA TYR A 502 11.84 0.24 -1.46
C TYR A 502 11.15 1.58 -1.12
N VAL A 503 10.19 2.01 -1.95
CA VAL A 503 9.36 3.21 -1.74
C VAL A 503 8.64 3.17 -0.38
N HIS A 504 8.06 2.04 0.00
CA HIS A 504 7.33 1.89 1.27
C HIS A 504 8.25 1.89 2.51
N ARG A 505 9.54 1.55 2.34
CA ARG A 505 10.57 1.67 3.38
C ARG A 505 11.05 3.11 3.51
N VAL A 506 11.54 3.72 2.42
CA VAL A 506 12.11 5.08 2.46
C VAL A 506 11.05 6.14 2.81
N GLY A 507 9.79 5.94 2.39
CA GLY A 507 8.62 6.73 2.79
C GLY A 507 8.22 6.63 4.27
N ARG A 508 9.05 6.04 5.14
CA ARG A 508 8.95 6.19 6.61
C ARG A 508 9.74 7.40 7.13
N THR A 509 10.79 7.85 6.42
CA THR A 509 11.50 9.11 6.69
C THR A 509 11.10 10.20 5.68
N ALA A 510 11.73 11.38 5.77
CA ALA A 510 11.49 12.56 4.92
C ALA A 510 10.01 13.00 4.82
N ARG A 511 9.21 12.74 5.85
CA ARG A 511 7.78 13.08 5.92
C ARG A 511 7.57 14.56 6.24
N ALA A 512 6.49 15.14 5.68
CA ALA A 512 6.06 16.52 5.92
C ALA A 512 7.21 17.55 5.79
N GLY A 513 7.91 17.53 4.65
CA GLY A 513 8.98 18.49 4.32
C GLY A 513 10.29 18.34 5.09
N ARG A 514 10.38 17.40 6.06
CA ARG A 514 11.62 17.15 6.81
C ARG A 514 12.68 16.50 5.92
N VAL A 515 13.96 16.76 6.21
CA VAL A 515 15.08 16.02 5.64
C VAL A 515 15.10 14.61 6.23
N GLY A 516 15.45 13.60 5.43
CA GLY A 516 15.58 12.22 5.87
C GLY A 516 16.63 11.45 5.07
N CYS A 517 17.27 10.46 5.70
CA CYS A 517 18.35 9.69 5.09
C CYS A 517 17.98 8.22 4.97
N ALA A 518 18.12 7.65 3.77
CA ALA A 518 17.91 6.23 3.50
C ALA A 518 19.24 5.54 3.17
N TRP A 519 19.57 4.49 3.91
CA TRP A 519 20.75 3.65 3.71
C TRP A 519 20.30 2.26 3.26
N THR A 520 20.96 1.71 2.23
CA THR A 520 20.74 0.32 1.78
C THR A 520 22.05 -0.44 1.83
N LEU A 521 22.10 -1.51 2.62
CA LEU A 521 23.19 -2.50 2.61
C LEU A 521 22.89 -3.56 1.55
N VAL A 522 23.85 -3.82 0.68
CA VAL A 522 23.66 -4.64 -0.52
C VAL A 522 24.86 -5.59 -0.69
N GLU A 523 24.62 -6.88 -0.91
CA GLU A 523 25.68 -7.82 -1.27
C GLU A 523 26.12 -7.65 -2.73
N GLU A 524 27.34 -8.08 -3.08
CA GLU A 524 27.86 -7.90 -4.44
C GLU A 524 26.98 -8.56 -5.52
N GLN A 525 26.34 -9.68 -5.18
CA GLN A 525 25.38 -10.38 -6.04
C GLN A 525 24.05 -9.59 -6.15
N GLU A 526 23.52 -9.11 -5.01
CA GLU A 526 22.31 -8.27 -4.95
C GLU A 526 22.51 -6.91 -5.67
N ALA A 527 23.74 -6.40 -5.74
CA ALA A 527 24.07 -5.07 -6.27
C ALA A 527 23.80 -4.91 -7.77
N ARG A 528 23.77 -6.00 -8.55
CA ARG A 528 23.33 -5.98 -9.94
C ARG A 528 21.81 -5.89 -10.06
N TYR A 529 21.09 -6.64 -9.23
CA TYR A 529 19.62 -6.66 -9.20
C TYR A 529 19.05 -5.32 -8.73
N PHE A 530 19.53 -4.81 -7.59
CA PHE A 530 19.06 -3.54 -7.01
C PHE A 530 19.24 -2.37 -7.99
N LYS A 531 20.37 -2.30 -8.71
CA LYS A 531 20.58 -1.29 -9.76
C LYS A 531 19.69 -1.45 -10.98
N HIS A 532 19.31 -2.68 -11.34
CA HIS A 532 18.37 -2.93 -12.43
C HIS A 532 16.98 -2.40 -12.08
N MET A 533 16.47 -2.82 -10.91
CA MET A 533 15.21 -2.37 -10.33
C MET A 533 15.10 -0.84 -10.23
N LEU A 534 16.19 -0.16 -9.85
CA LEU A 534 16.26 1.30 -9.78
C LEU A 534 16.30 1.96 -11.16
N LYS A 535 16.96 1.34 -12.15
CA LYS A 535 17.00 1.85 -13.53
C LYS A 535 15.65 1.67 -14.24
N GLU A 536 14.92 0.58 -13.96
CA GLU A 536 13.55 0.36 -14.46
C GLU A 536 12.54 1.37 -13.88
N ALA A 537 12.89 2.03 -12.78
CA ALA A 537 12.09 3.08 -12.14
C ALA A 537 12.66 4.50 -12.34
N ASP A 538 13.63 4.67 -13.26
CA ASP A 538 14.33 5.93 -13.57
C ASP A 538 14.93 6.67 -12.35
N HIS A 539 15.29 5.92 -11.31
CA HIS A 539 15.65 6.46 -9.99
C HIS A 539 17.12 6.21 -9.58
N LEU A 540 17.94 5.68 -10.51
CA LEU A 540 19.32 5.26 -10.21
C LEU A 540 20.24 6.44 -9.82
N ASP A 541 20.05 7.61 -10.43
CA ASP A 541 20.97 8.75 -10.31
C ASP A 541 20.85 9.52 -8.98
N HIS A 542 19.73 9.34 -8.25
CA HIS A 542 19.54 9.92 -6.91
C HIS A 542 20.40 9.22 -5.83
N ILE A 543 20.89 8.01 -6.10
CA ILE A 543 21.43 7.10 -5.07
C ILE A 543 22.96 7.12 -5.03
N LYS A 544 23.49 7.67 -3.93
CA LYS A 544 24.94 7.83 -3.74
C LYS A 544 25.58 6.53 -3.26
N ARG A 545 26.38 5.88 -4.13
CA ARG A 545 27.22 4.74 -3.72
C ARG A 545 28.32 5.20 -2.77
N LEU A 546 28.34 4.67 -1.56
CA LEU A 546 29.38 4.94 -0.57
C LEU A 546 30.31 3.71 -0.44
N ARG A 547 31.63 3.98 -0.37
CA ARG A 547 32.65 2.99 0.00
C ARG A 547 33.11 3.32 1.43
N VAL A 548 33.00 2.37 2.34
CA VAL A 548 33.59 2.44 3.68
C VAL A 548 35.01 1.88 3.60
N SER A 549 35.97 2.42 4.36
CA SER A 549 37.36 1.93 4.34
C SER A 549 37.57 0.89 5.42
N ASP A 550 38.40 -0.14 5.18
CA ASP A 550 38.69 -1.19 6.18
C ASP A 550 39.27 -0.63 7.49
N LYS A 551 39.91 0.54 7.44
CA LYS A 551 40.36 1.29 8.62
C LYS A 551 39.18 1.65 9.55
N ASP A 552 38.07 2.11 8.98
CA ASP A 552 36.87 2.52 9.70
C ASP A 552 36.12 1.31 10.30
N LEU A 553 36.31 0.13 9.69
CA LEU A 553 35.78 -1.16 10.16
C LEU A 553 36.65 -1.76 11.27
N SER A 554 37.98 -1.65 11.14
CA SER A 554 38.99 -2.29 12.01
C SER A 554 38.87 -1.90 13.49
N ALA A 555 38.36 -0.69 13.78
CA ALA A 555 38.09 -0.24 15.14
C ALA A 555 36.92 -0.98 15.81
N LEU A 556 36.02 -1.58 15.01
CA LEU A 556 34.81 -2.26 15.46
C LEU A 556 34.96 -3.80 15.44
N THR A 557 35.84 -4.36 14.59
CA THR A 557 36.05 -5.81 14.44
C THR A 557 36.28 -6.56 15.77
N PRO A 558 37.14 -6.10 16.71
CA PRO A 558 37.38 -6.83 17.96
C PRO A 558 36.15 -6.95 18.86
N GLY A 559 35.23 -5.98 18.82
CA GLY A 559 33.95 -6.05 19.53
C GLY A 559 32.94 -6.96 18.82
N TYR A 560 32.96 -6.95 17.48
CA TYR A 560 32.09 -7.80 16.66
C TYR A 560 32.40 -9.29 16.85
N GLU A 561 33.68 -9.69 16.89
CA GLU A 561 34.10 -11.07 17.14
C GLU A 561 33.64 -11.59 18.51
N VAL A 562 33.77 -10.76 19.56
CA VAL A 562 33.30 -11.10 20.91
C VAL A 562 31.77 -11.24 20.94
N ALA A 563 31.04 -10.32 20.29
CA ALA A 563 29.59 -10.36 20.20
C ALA A 563 29.08 -11.58 19.39
N LEU A 564 29.76 -11.95 18.29
CA LEU A 564 29.48 -13.15 17.50
C LEU A 564 29.69 -14.43 18.32
N LYS A 565 30.75 -14.49 19.14
CA LYS A 565 31.01 -15.64 20.01
C LYS A 565 29.90 -15.82 21.05
N GLN A 566 29.53 -14.73 21.75
CA GLN A 566 28.42 -14.74 22.72
C GLN A 566 27.08 -15.11 22.06
N LEU A 567 26.81 -14.60 20.86
CA LEU A 567 25.62 -14.97 20.09
C LEU A 567 25.61 -16.48 19.76
N LYS A 568 26.74 -17.03 19.30
CA LYS A 568 26.87 -18.47 19.03
C LYS A 568 26.63 -19.30 20.29
N ASP A 569 27.22 -18.92 21.41
CA ASP A 569 27.07 -19.65 22.68
C ASP A 569 25.61 -19.69 23.17
N VAL A 570 24.81 -18.65 22.90
CA VAL A 570 23.36 -18.63 23.20
C VAL A 570 22.57 -19.56 22.27
N TYR A 571 22.81 -19.48 20.95
CA TYR A 571 22.10 -20.31 19.96
C TYR A 571 22.60 -21.77 19.90
N THR A 572 23.65 -22.13 20.64
CA THR A 572 24.11 -23.53 20.83
C THR A 572 23.61 -24.12 22.16
N ARG A 573 22.86 -23.35 22.96
CA ARG A 573 22.25 -23.75 24.24
C ARG A 573 20.73 -23.65 24.26
N SER A 574 20.12 -23.24 23.14
CA SER A 574 18.68 -23.08 22.93
C SER A 574 18.21 -24.13 21.93
#